data_AF-A0A6I4SS55-F1
#
_entry.id   AF-A0A6I4SS55-F1
#
_cell.length_a   1.000
_cell.length_b   1.000
_cell.length_c   1.000
_cell.angle_alpha   90.00
_cell.angle_beta   90.00
_cell.angle_gamma   90.00
#
_symmetry.space_group_name_H-M   'P 1'
#
loop_
_entity.id
_entity.type
_entity.pdbx_description
1 polymer ?
#
loop_
_entity_poly.entity_id
_entity_poly.type
_entity_poly.pdbx_seq_one_letter_code
_entity_poly.pdbx_strand_id
1 'polypeptide(L)' 'MSVRLREPDAALEEALMRLTLLQHALLRWLLVERRQLRLKRRDPLGAGRDFADLDAMVEELWRGSETQGA' A
#
# COMPACT_ATOMS: atom_id res chain seq x y z
N MET A 1 24.32 13.67 -22.16
CA MET A 1 24.39 12.20 -21.99
C MET A 1 22.96 11.69 -21.98
N SER A 2 22.62 10.99 -23.05
CA SER A 2 21.27 10.79 -23.57
C SER A 2 20.36 10.05 -22.59
N VAL A 3 19.22 10.67 -22.28
CA VAL A 3 18.08 9.98 -21.66
C VAL A 3 17.69 8.88 -22.63
N ARG A 4 18.12 7.64 -22.35
CA ARG A 4 17.67 6.46 -23.07
C ARG A 4 16.15 6.51 -23.03
N LEU A 5 15.52 6.44 -24.20
CA LEU A 5 14.09 6.20 -24.34
C LEU A 5 13.83 4.88 -23.62
N ARG A 6 13.55 4.97 -22.32
CA ARG A 6 13.31 3.83 -21.46
C ARG A 6 11.94 3.35 -21.90
N GLU A 7 11.90 2.17 -22.48
CA GLU A 7 10.65 1.55 -22.88
C GLU A 7 9.69 1.64 -21.69
N PRO A 8 8.53 2.29 -21.85
CA PRO A 8 7.67 2.66 -20.74
C PRO A 8 7.24 1.42 -19.95
N ASP A 9 7.08 0.29 -20.64
CA ASP A 9 6.75 -1.00 -20.04
C ASP A 9 7.88 -1.52 -19.14
N ALA A 10 9.13 -1.45 -19.58
CA ALA A 10 10.28 -1.84 -18.77
C ALA A 10 10.48 -0.90 -17.56
N ALA A 11 10.19 0.39 -17.71
CA ALA A 11 10.22 1.35 -16.61
C ALA A 11 9.12 1.07 -15.57
N LEU A 12 7.93 0.70 -16.05
CA LEU A 12 6.78 0.34 -15.21
C LEU A 12 7.05 -0.94 -14.43
N GLU A 13 7.52 -1.99 -15.11
CA GLU A 13 7.83 -3.28 -14.50
C GLU A 13 8.89 -3.13 -13.38
N GLU A 14 9.93 -2.33 -13.64
CA GLU A 14 10.95 -2.05 -12.63
C GLU A 14 10.41 -1.22 -11.45
N ALA A 15 9.54 -0.25 -11.70
CA ALA A 15 8.90 0.54 -10.65
C ALA A 15 8.01 -0.34 -9.76
N LEU A 16 7.21 -1.23 -10.36
CA LEU A 16 6.35 -2.17 -9.66
C LEU A 16 7.16 -3.18 -8.85
N MET A 17 8.23 -3.74 -9.42
CA MET A 17 9.13 -4.65 -8.70
C MET A 17 9.72 -3.97 -7.45
N ARG A 18 10.24 -2.76 -7.60
CA ARG A 18 10.81 -1.99 -6.47
C ARG A 18 9.77 -1.67 -5.41
N LEU A 19 8.56 -1.32 -5.83
CA LEU A 19 7.45 -1.06 -4.92
C LEU A 19 7.07 -2.31 -4.13
N THR A 20 6.97 -3.47 -4.80
CA THR A 20 6.67 -4.76 -4.17
C THR A 20 7.74 -5.17 -3.16
N LEU A 21 9.03 -4.96 -3.46
CA LEU A 21 10.11 -5.23 -2.51
C LEU A 21 10.01 -4.34 -1.27
N LEU A 22 9.71 -3.06 -1.45
CA LEU A 22 9.53 -2.12 -0.36
C LEU A 22 8.30 -2.46 0.49
N GLN A 23 7.18 -2.81 -0.14
CA GLN A 23 5.96 -3.23 0.55
C GLN A 23 6.19 -4.49 1.38
N HIS A 24 6.84 -5.52 0.83
CA HIS A 24 7.14 -6.73 1.59
C HIS A 24 8.10 -6.49 2.76
N ALA A 25 9.10 -5.62 2.57
CA ALA A 25 9.97 -5.22 3.65
C ALA A 25 9.15 -4.49 4.74
N LEU A 26 8.32 -3.51 4.36
CA LEU A 26 7.46 -2.78 5.29
C LEU A 26 6.49 -3.69 6.04
N LEU A 27 5.83 -4.62 5.35
CA LEU A 27 4.93 -5.61 5.95
C LEU A 27 5.67 -6.49 6.96
N ARG A 28 6.85 -7.01 6.60
CA ARG A 28 7.67 -7.78 7.54
C ARG A 28 8.04 -6.96 8.77
N TRP A 29 8.40 -5.70 8.59
CA TRP A 29 8.74 -4.83 9.71
C TRP A 29 7.54 -4.53 10.62
N LEU A 30 6.37 -4.25 10.04
CA LEU A 30 5.13 -4.02 10.80
C LEU A 30 4.67 -5.26 11.58
N LEU A 31 4.94 -6.46 11.07
CA LEU A 31 4.50 -7.72 11.67
C LEU A 31 5.52 -8.33 12.65
N VAL A 32 6.82 -8.21 12.38
CA VAL A 32 7.90 -8.78 13.21
C VAL A 32 8.16 -7.93 14.45
N GLU A 33 8.12 -6.61 14.31
CA GLU A 33 8.27 -5.70 15.44
C GLU A 33 6.89 -5.17 15.83
N ARG A 34 6.38 -5.56 17.00
CA ARG A 34 5.31 -4.82 17.68
C ARG A 34 5.67 -3.35 18.03
N ARG A 35 6.75 -2.82 17.45
CA ARG A 35 7.08 -1.40 17.43
C ARG A 35 6.45 -0.79 16.19
N GLN A 36 5.41 -0.02 16.42
CA GLN A 36 4.76 0.83 15.43
C GLN A 36 5.81 1.67 14.70
N LEU A 37 6.09 1.34 13.45
CA LEU A 37 6.77 2.24 12.54
C LEU A 37 5.90 3.50 12.43
N ARG A 38 6.34 4.61 13.04
CA ARG A 38 5.67 5.91 12.87
C ARG A 38 5.99 6.45 11.48
N LEU A 39 5.17 6.06 10.50
CA LEU A 39 5.29 6.52 9.11
C LEU A 39 5.01 8.03 9.00
N LYS A 40 4.23 8.57 9.94
CA LYS A 40 4.10 10.00 10.20
C LYS A 40 4.09 10.30 11.71
N ARG A 41 4.52 11.51 12.09
CA ARG A 41 4.43 11.97 13.49
C ARG A 41 2.98 12.00 14.01
N ARG A 42 2.01 12.17 13.12
CA ARG A 42 0.55 12.12 13.37
C ARG A 42 -0.10 10.80 12.95
N ASP A 43 0.68 9.73 12.76
CA ASP A 43 0.16 8.45 12.30
C ASP A 43 -0.79 7.84 13.36
N PRO A 44 -2.09 7.72 13.05
CA PRO A 44 -3.08 7.18 13.99
C PRO A 44 -2.97 5.67 14.17
N LEU A 45 -2.25 4.96 13.29
CA LEU A 45 -2.03 3.50 13.40
C LEU A 45 -1.29 3.12 14.69
N GLY A 46 -0.60 4.08 15.31
CA GLY A 46 0.07 3.88 16.59
C GLY A 46 -0.71 4.28 17.85
N ALA A 47 -1.83 4.99 17.68
CA ALA A 47 -2.54 5.63 18.79
C ALA A 47 -3.63 4.75 19.42
N GLY A 48 -3.73 3.47 19.05
CA GLY A 48 -4.80 2.58 19.51
C GLY A 48 -6.17 2.97 18.95
N ARG A 49 -6.20 3.67 17.81
CA ARG A 49 -7.46 3.90 17.09
C ARG A 49 -7.93 2.58 16.47
N ASP A 50 -9.22 2.31 16.66
CA ASP A 50 -9.93 1.29 15.92
C ASP A 50 -10.26 1.79 14.51
N PHE A 51 -10.00 0.96 13.50
CA PHE A 51 -10.30 1.21 12.10
C PHE A 51 -11.39 0.27 11.55
N ALA A 52 -12.02 -0.54 12.42
CA ALA A 52 -13.05 -1.50 12.02
C ALA A 52 -14.20 -0.86 11.22
N ASP A 53 -14.61 0.36 11.58
CA ASP A 53 -15.66 1.09 10.86
C ASP A 53 -15.22 1.47 9.44
N LEU A 54 -13.94 1.83 9.26
CA LEU A 54 -13.38 2.14 7.94
C LEU A 54 -13.21 0.88 7.11
N ASP A 55 -12.79 -0.23 7.71
CA ASP A 55 -12.70 -1.52 7.04
C ASP A 55 -14.10 -1.99 6.58
N ALA A 56 -15.14 -1.82 7.41
CA ALA A 56 -16.52 -2.12 7.05
C ALA A 56 -17.01 -1.26 5.87
N MET A 57 -16.67 0.04 5.85
CA MET A 57 -17.00 0.92 4.73
C MET A 57 -16.27 0.53 3.44
N VAL A 58 -15.01 0.09 3.52
CA VAL A 58 -14.25 -0.40 2.36
C VAL A 58 -14.90 -1.65 1.78
N GLU A 59 -15.31 -2.59 2.62
CA GLU A 59 -16.01 -3.80 2.19
C GLU A 59 -17.34 -3.49 1.49
N GLU A 60 -18.10 -2.50 1.97
CA GLU A 60 -19.34 -2.06 1.34
C GLU A 60 -19.07 -1.42 -0.04
N LEU A 61 -18.05 -0.56 -0.13
CA LEU A 61 -17.61 0.04 -1.38
C LEU A 61 -17.15 -1.01 -2.40
N TRP A 62 -16.40 -2.02 -1.96
CA TRP A 62 -15.88 -3.07 -2.83
C TRP A 62 -17.00 -3.93 -3.42
N ARG A 63 -17.95 -4.37 -2.58
CA ARG A 63 -19.14 -5.09 -3.06
C ARG A 63 -19.96 -4.28 -4.06
N GLY A 64 -20.12 -2.98 -3.80
CA GLY A 64 -20.77 -2.07 -4.74
C GLY A 64 -20.03 -1.96 -6.08
N SER A 65 -18.70 -1.96 -6.05
CA SER A 65 -17.86 -1.88 -7.26
C SER A 65 -17.87 -3.16 -8.10
N GLU A 66 -17.95 -4.35 -7.49
CA GLU A 66 -18.07 -5.63 -8.20
C GLU A 66 -19.41 -5.75 -8.94
N THR A 67 -20.44 -5.04 -8.49
CA THR A 67 -21.77 -5.06 -9.12
C THR A 67 -21.87 -4.15 -10.35
N GLN A 68 -20.89 -3.28 -10.60
CA GLN A 68 -20.86 -2.36 -11.76
C GLN A 68 -20.15 -2.93 -13.00
N GLY A 69 -19.72 -4.20 -12.97
CA GLY A 69 -18.95 -4.85 -14.04
C GLY A 69 -19.64 -6.04 -14.73
N ALA A 70 -20.98 -6.11 -14.75
CA ALA A 70 -21.75 -7.15 -15.46
C ALA A 70 -22.38 -6.62 -16.76
#